data_AF-A0A350PF99-F1
#
_entry.id   AF-A0A350PF99-F1
#
_cell.length_a   1.000
_cell.length_b   1.000
_cell.length_c   1.000
_cell.angle_alpha   90.00
_cell.angle_beta   90.00
_cell.angle_gamma   90.00
#
_symmetry.space_group_name_H-M   'P 1'
#
loop_
_entity.id
_entity.type
_entity.pdbx_description
1 polymer ?
#
loop_
_entity_poly.entity_id
_entity_poly.type
_entity_poly.pdbx_seq_one_letter_code
_entity_poly.pdbx_strand_id
1 'polypeptide(L)'
;MGMLFNKVSKRAFDRIVDNNDLLVRIKTFNNSKVRDQQPIGDPVSHVYELRQYLESFFDKELNNRKTNRGREGVQLKRRQILEDLVDEELIRIFKIYNLVIRAKGILITKLNNANSLDTFYLTNKGYRVANQEGFVVADRFGTNAVKLIDRLEFSYSNFSPEVIKGFQR
;
A
#
# COMPACT_ATOMS: atom_id res chain seq x y z
N MET A 1 15.89 8.87 -12.60
CA MET A 1 14.45 8.98 -12.27
C MET A 1 13.59 9.09 -13.55
N GLY A 2 13.78 10.10 -14.42
CA GLY A 2 12.93 10.30 -15.62
C GLY A 2 12.85 9.13 -16.62
N MET A 3 13.93 8.37 -16.81
CA MET A 3 13.95 7.24 -17.77
C MET A 3 13.08 6.04 -17.39
N LEU A 4 12.69 5.87 -16.12
CA LEU A 4 11.82 4.76 -15.70
C LEU A 4 10.33 5.13 -15.79
N PHE A 5 9.98 6.39 -15.51
CA PHE A 5 8.62 6.89 -15.68
C PHE A 5 8.16 6.81 -17.15
N ASN A 6 9.06 7.10 -18.09
CA ASN A 6 8.78 6.99 -19.53
C ASN A 6 8.65 5.53 -20.02
N LYS A 7 8.96 4.52 -19.20
CA LYS A 7 8.91 3.10 -19.56
C LYS A 7 7.62 2.38 -19.14
N VAL A 8 6.76 3.05 -18.38
CA VAL A 8 5.42 2.53 -18.08
C VAL A 8 4.44 3.20 -19.02
N SER A 9 3.74 2.38 -19.81
CA SER A 9 2.74 2.89 -20.74
C SER A 9 1.55 3.47 -19.96
N LYS A 10 0.93 4.53 -20.47
CA LYS A 10 -0.34 5.03 -19.91
C LYS A 10 -1.38 3.91 -19.83
N ARG A 11 -1.42 3.06 -20.85
CA ARG A 11 -2.29 1.87 -20.93
C ARG A 11 -2.11 0.90 -19.75
N ALA A 12 -0.88 0.71 -19.25
CA ALA A 12 -0.62 -0.14 -18.08
C ALA A 12 -1.28 0.42 -16.81
N PHE A 13 -1.25 1.74 -16.63
CA PHE A 13 -1.95 2.40 -15.52
C PHE A 13 -3.46 2.35 -15.72
N ASP A 14 -3.96 2.68 -16.91
CA ASP A 14 -5.38 2.69 -17.24
C ASP A 14 -6.02 1.31 -16.98
N ARG A 15 -5.37 0.20 -17.36
CA ARG A 15 -5.84 -1.17 -17.06
C ARG A 15 -6.15 -1.41 -15.58
N ILE A 16 -5.34 -0.84 -14.68
CA ILE A 16 -5.51 -1.02 -13.24
C ILE A 16 -6.53 -0.02 -12.70
N VAL A 17 -6.49 1.23 -13.15
CA VAL A 17 -7.35 2.31 -12.64
C VAL A 17 -8.80 2.12 -13.08
N ASP A 18 -9.01 1.69 -14.32
CA ASP A 18 -10.34 1.51 -14.91
C ASP A 18 -11.03 0.23 -14.39
N ASN A 19 -10.25 -0.77 -13.94
CA ASN A 19 -10.78 -1.94 -13.25
C ASN A 19 -10.82 -1.70 -11.73
N ASN A 20 -11.92 -1.12 -11.24
CA ASN A 20 -12.09 -0.79 -9.83
C ASN A 20 -11.93 -2.01 -8.89
N ASP A 21 -12.36 -3.21 -9.30
CA ASP A 21 -12.23 -4.41 -8.45
C ASP A 21 -10.76 -4.84 -8.32
N LEU A 22 -10.00 -4.83 -9.42
CA LEU A 22 -8.55 -5.05 -9.39
C LEU A 22 -7.84 -3.99 -8.54
N LEU A 23 -8.18 -2.70 -8.71
CA LEU A 23 -7.58 -1.61 -7.95
C LEU A 23 -7.79 -1.76 -6.44
N VAL A 24 -9.03 -2.08 -6.02
CA VAL A 24 -9.36 -2.29 -4.61
C VAL A 24 -8.58 -3.47 -4.03
N ARG A 25 -8.40 -4.54 -4.79
CA ARG A 25 -7.63 -5.71 -4.35
C ARG A 25 -6.15 -5.43 -4.21
N ILE A 26 -5.55 -4.73 -5.17
CA ILE A 26 -4.14 -4.29 -5.08
C ILE A 26 -3.94 -3.41 -3.84
N LYS A 27 -4.85 -2.45 -3.60
CA LYS A 27 -4.80 -1.59 -2.40
C LYS A 27 -4.92 -2.43 -1.12
N THR A 28 -5.83 -3.40 -1.09
CA THR A 28 -6.06 -4.27 0.07
C THR A 28 -4.83 -5.11 0.37
N PHE A 29 -4.24 -5.75 -0.64
CA PHE A 29 -3.01 -6.52 -0.52
C PHE A 29 -1.83 -5.67 -0.05
N ASN A 30 -1.61 -4.50 -0.65
CA ASN A 30 -0.53 -3.61 -0.22
C ASN A 30 -0.73 -3.11 1.22
N ASN A 31 -1.98 -2.87 1.64
CA ASN A 31 -2.28 -2.48 3.00
C ASN A 31 -2.07 -3.61 4.00
N SER A 32 -2.37 -4.87 3.65
CA SER A 32 -2.08 -6.00 4.54
C SER A 32 -0.58 -6.13 4.79
N LYS A 33 0.24 -6.00 3.74
CA LYS A 33 1.71 -5.96 3.86
C LYS A 33 2.19 -4.88 4.83
N VAL A 34 1.69 -3.65 4.69
CA VAL A 34 2.04 -2.53 5.60
C VAL A 34 1.57 -2.77 7.04
N ARG A 35 0.42 -3.42 7.24
CA ARG A 35 -0.07 -3.81 8.57
C ARG A 35 0.83 -4.86 9.22
N ASP A 36 1.36 -5.77 8.40
CA ASP A 36 2.30 -6.81 8.82
C ASP A 36 3.74 -6.30 8.94
N GLN A 37 3.94 -4.97 8.89
CA GLN A 37 5.26 -4.32 8.93
C GLN A 37 6.21 -4.75 7.79
N GLN A 38 5.65 -5.19 6.66
CA GLN A 38 6.38 -5.58 5.47
C GLN A 38 6.36 -4.45 4.45
N PRO A 39 7.50 -3.80 4.15
CA PRO A 39 7.58 -2.86 3.03
C PRO A 39 7.36 -3.60 1.71
N ILE A 40 6.95 -2.84 0.69
CA ILE A 40 6.98 -3.35 -0.70
C ILE A 40 8.46 -3.47 -1.11
N GLY A 41 8.98 -4.69 -1.00
CA GLY A 41 10.38 -5.02 -1.24
C GLY A 41 10.68 -5.15 -2.72
N ASP A 42 11.15 -6.33 -3.15
CA ASP A 42 11.43 -6.61 -4.55
C ASP A 42 10.13 -6.62 -5.39
N PRO A 43 10.03 -5.81 -6.47
CA PRO A 43 8.83 -5.75 -7.30
C PRO A 43 8.45 -7.06 -7.99
N VAL A 44 9.41 -7.94 -8.31
CA VAL A 44 9.11 -9.23 -8.95
C VAL A 44 8.43 -10.15 -7.94
N SER A 45 9.03 -10.30 -6.76
CA SER A 45 8.44 -11.06 -5.67
C SER A 45 7.07 -10.50 -5.27
N HIS A 46 6.94 -9.18 -5.18
CA HIS A 46 5.68 -8.53 -4.79
C HIS A 46 4.55 -8.78 -5.79
N VAL A 47 4.83 -8.77 -7.09
CA VAL A 47 3.83 -9.08 -8.13
C VAL A 47 3.46 -10.56 -8.12
N TYR A 48 4.43 -11.45 -7.91
CA TYR A 48 4.15 -12.88 -7.75
C TYR A 48 3.22 -13.14 -6.55
N GLU A 49 3.51 -12.55 -5.40
CA GLU A 49 2.68 -12.67 -4.20
C GLU A 49 1.28 -12.07 -4.39
N LEU A 50 1.18 -10.94 -5.10
CA LEU A 50 -0.11 -10.35 -5.46
C LEU A 50 -0.95 -11.32 -6.31
N ARG A 51 -0.34 -12.00 -7.30
CA ARG A 51 -1.03 -13.00 -8.13
C ARG A 51 -1.54 -14.16 -7.26
N GLN A 52 -0.68 -14.71 -6.40
CA GLN A 52 -1.08 -15.77 -5.47
C GLN A 52 -2.22 -15.34 -4.52
N TYR A 53 -2.17 -14.10 -4.03
CA TYR A 53 -3.23 -13.52 -3.22
C TYR A 53 -4.57 -13.47 -3.96
N LEU A 54 -4.56 -13.02 -5.23
CA LEU A 54 -5.77 -12.94 -6.07
C LEU A 54 -6.33 -14.33 -6.38
N GLU A 55 -5.47 -15.29 -6.73
CA GLU A 55 -5.89 -16.68 -6.98
C GLU A 55 -6.53 -17.28 -5.73
N SER A 56 -5.85 -17.18 -4.58
CA SER A 56 -6.36 -17.66 -3.29
C SER A 56 -7.69 -17.01 -2.90
N PHE A 57 -7.86 -15.72 -3.20
CA PHE A 57 -9.12 -15.02 -2.97
C PHE A 57 -10.25 -15.65 -3.79
N PHE A 58 -10.03 -15.87 -5.09
CA PHE A 58 -11.06 -16.40 -5.97
C PHE A 58 -11.35 -17.89 -5.71
N ASP A 59 -10.34 -18.66 -5.31
CA ASP A 59 -10.54 -20.05 -4.89
C ASP A 59 -11.44 -20.12 -3.65
N LYS A 60 -11.23 -19.23 -2.67
CA LYS A 60 -12.11 -19.10 -1.50
C LYS A 60 -13.52 -18.68 -1.91
N GLU A 61 -13.67 -17.71 -2.81
CA GLU A 61 -15.00 -17.33 -3.30
C GLU A 61 -15.71 -18.50 -4.00
N LEU A 62 -15.01 -19.26 -4.84
CA LEU A 62 -15.56 -20.43 -5.52
C LEU A 62 -16.03 -21.50 -4.55
N ASN A 63 -15.21 -21.80 -3.53
CA ASN A 63 -15.56 -22.78 -2.49
C ASN A 63 -16.77 -22.35 -1.66
N ASN A 64 -16.99 -21.04 -1.50
CA ASN A 64 -18.15 -20.50 -0.81
C ASN A 64 -19.44 -20.54 -1.63
N ARG A 65 -19.38 -20.77 -2.95
CA ARG A 65 -20.57 -20.83 -3.82
C ARG A 65 -21.12 -22.26 -3.90
N LYS A 66 -22.37 -22.43 -3.47
CA LYS A 66 -23.08 -23.73 -3.49
C LYS A 66 -23.71 -24.09 -4.83
N THR A 67 -23.95 -23.11 -5.71
CA THR A 67 -24.65 -23.32 -6.99
C THR A 67 -23.70 -23.19 -8.18
N ASN A 68 -23.97 -23.93 -9.26
CA ASN A 68 -23.16 -23.87 -10.50
C ASN A 68 -23.15 -22.45 -11.09
N ARG A 69 -24.33 -21.81 -11.21
CA ARG A 69 -24.45 -20.43 -11.68
C ARG A 69 -23.63 -19.44 -10.84
N GLY A 70 -23.60 -19.62 -9.51
CA GLY A 70 -22.79 -18.78 -8.62
C GLY A 70 -21.30 -18.98 -8.84
N ARG A 71 -20.86 -20.22 -9.06
CA ARG A 71 -19.46 -20.55 -9.36
C ARG A 71 -19.02 -20.00 -10.72
N GLU A 72 -19.87 -20.10 -11.75
CA GLU A 72 -19.61 -19.53 -13.08
C GLU A 72 -19.38 -18.01 -13.03
N GLY A 73 -20.20 -17.29 -12.27
CA GLY A 73 -20.01 -15.85 -12.08
C GLY A 73 -18.67 -15.49 -11.46
N VAL A 74 -18.22 -16.24 -10.45
CA VAL A 74 -16.91 -16.05 -9.83
C VAL A 74 -15.77 -16.41 -10.79
N GLN A 75 -15.91 -17.49 -11.58
CA GLN A 75 -14.91 -17.85 -12.59
C GLN A 75 -14.77 -16.78 -13.67
N LEU A 76 -15.88 -16.20 -14.14
CA LEU A 76 -15.86 -15.10 -15.10
C LEU A 76 -15.11 -13.89 -14.53
N LYS A 77 -15.43 -13.51 -13.29
CA LYS A 77 -14.78 -12.39 -12.60
C LYS A 77 -13.28 -12.65 -12.38
N ARG A 78 -12.91 -13.87 -12.01
CA ARG A 78 -11.51 -14.30 -11.87
C ARG A 78 -10.76 -14.12 -13.19
N ARG A 79 -11.33 -14.60 -14.31
CA ARG A 79 -10.69 -14.46 -15.63
C ARG A 79 -10.48 -13.00 -16.00
N GLN A 80 -11.52 -12.17 -15.89
CA GLN A 80 -11.43 -10.74 -16.20
C GLN A 80 -10.32 -10.04 -15.39
N ILE A 81 -10.22 -10.32 -14.08
CA ILE A 81 -9.20 -9.69 -13.24
C ILE A 81 -7.79 -10.21 -13.55
N LEU A 82 -7.63 -11.51 -13.77
CA LEU A 82 -6.31 -12.09 -14.04
C LEU A 82 -5.81 -11.77 -15.45
N GLU A 83 -6.71 -11.53 -16.42
CA GLU A 83 -6.37 -11.05 -17.77
C GLU A 83 -5.81 -9.61 -17.75
N ASP A 84 -6.35 -8.74 -16.89
CA ASP A 84 -5.83 -7.39 -16.69
C ASP A 84 -4.51 -7.36 -15.89
N LEU A 85 -4.13 -8.48 -15.27
CA LEU A 85 -2.91 -8.63 -14.48
C LEU A 85 -1.71 -8.97 -15.38
N VAL A 86 -1.12 -7.95 -16.01
CA VAL A 86 0.11 -8.09 -16.81
C VAL A 86 1.34 -7.91 -15.92
N ASP A 87 2.03 -9.01 -15.60
CA ASP A 87 3.10 -9.04 -14.60
C ASP A 87 4.23 -8.05 -14.90
N GLU A 88 4.73 -7.99 -16.14
CA GLU A 88 5.80 -7.07 -16.51
C GLU A 88 5.42 -5.60 -16.30
N GLU A 89 4.16 -5.25 -16.54
CA GLU A 89 3.66 -3.89 -16.37
C GLU A 89 3.57 -3.54 -14.89
N LEU A 90 3.01 -4.45 -14.09
CA LEU A 90 2.94 -4.29 -12.64
C LEU A 90 4.32 -4.19 -12.00
N ILE A 91 5.29 -5.00 -12.44
CA ILE A 91 6.68 -4.94 -11.95
C ILE A 91 7.25 -3.54 -12.19
N ARG A 92 7.01 -2.94 -13.37
CA ARG A 92 7.48 -1.58 -13.66
C ARG A 92 6.75 -0.53 -12.82
N ILE A 93 5.44 -0.69 -12.61
CA ILE A 93 4.65 0.19 -11.73
C ILE A 93 5.17 0.14 -10.29
N PHE A 94 5.43 -1.05 -9.75
CA PHE A 94 5.95 -1.20 -8.38
C PHE A 94 7.40 -0.71 -8.25
N LYS A 95 8.23 -0.80 -9.31
CA LYS A 95 9.53 -0.13 -9.36
C LYS A 95 9.38 1.39 -9.20
N ILE A 96 8.45 2.01 -9.92
CA ILE A 96 8.15 3.45 -9.80
C ILE A 96 7.63 3.77 -8.40
N TYR A 97 6.68 2.98 -7.90
CA TYR A 97 6.12 3.14 -6.56
C TYR A 97 7.22 3.16 -5.50
N ASN A 98 8.16 2.21 -5.54
CA ASN A 98 9.27 2.15 -4.58
C ASN A 98 10.19 3.37 -4.67
N LEU A 99 10.41 3.91 -5.88
CA LEU A 99 11.16 5.17 -6.05
C LEU A 99 10.43 6.36 -5.40
N VAL A 100 9.11 6.45 -5.58
CA VAL A 100 8.29 7.51 -4.95
C VAL A 100 8.31 7.38 -3.43
N ILE A 101 8.19 6.16 -2.90
CA ILE A 101 8.24 5.91 -1.46
C ILE A 101 9.62 6.27 -0.90
N ARG A 102 10.71 5.90 -1.58
CA ARG A 102 12.07 6.28 -1.16
C ARG A 102 12.26 7.79 -1.17
N ALA A 103 11.81 8.48 -2.22
CA ALA A 103 11.89 9.94 -2.30
C ALA A 103 11.11 10.61 -1.16
N LYS A 104 9.90 10.12 -0.88
CA LYS A 104 9.10 10.57 0.26
C LYS A 104 9.82 10.34 1.59
N GLY A 105 10.45 9.18 1.78
CA GLY A 105 11.23 8.86 2.97
C GLY A 105 12.36 9.87 3.22
N ILE A 106 13.11 10.24 2.18
CA ILE A 106 14.17 11.26 2.28
C ILE A 106 13.61 12.61 2.76
N LEU A 107 12.45 13.03 2.24
CA LEU A 107 11.79 14.26 2.67
C LEU A 107 11.37 14.19 4.14
N ILE A 108 10.74 13.10 4.55
CA ILE A 108 10.30 12.88 5.93
C ILE A 108 11.51 12.91 6.88
N THR A 109 12.62 12.24 6.54
CA THR A 109 13.83 12.26 7.36
C THR A 109 14.38 13.68 7.53
N LYS A 110 14.43 14.47 6.45
CA LYS A 110 14.89 15.87 6.54
C LYS A 110 13.96 16.72 7.42
N LEU A 111 12.65 16.51 7.31
CA LEU A 111 11.67 17.24 8.11
C LEU A 111 11.72 16.84 9.59
N ASN A 112 11.92 15.55 9.90
CA ASN A 112 12.15 15.09 11.27
C ASN A 112 13.40 15.72 11.88
N ASN A 113 14.51 15.80 11.13
CA ASN A 113 15.75 16.42 11.63
C ASN A 113 15.63 17.94 11.84
N ALA A 114 14.74 18.59 11.10
CA ALA A 114 14.46 20.02 11.27
C ALA A 114 13.49 20.30 12.42
N ASN A 115 12.78 19.27 12.91
CA ASN A 115 11.86 19.40 14.02
C ASN A 115 12.63 19.43 15.35
N SER A 116 12.22 20.31 16.26
CA SER A 116 12.88 20.51 17.55
C SER A 116 12.21 19.77 18.71
N LEU A 117 11.12 19.05 18.45
CA LEU A 117 10.29 18.40 19.46
C LEU A 117 10.31 16.89 19.27
N ASP A 118 10.81 16.18 20.27
CA ASP A 118 10.71 14.73 20.36
C ASP A 118 9.27 14.33 20.69
N THR A 119 8.72 13.40 19.90
CA THR A 119 7.44 12.75 20.21
C THR A 119 7.70 11.37 20.80
N PHE A 120 6.79 10.86 21.62
CA PHE A 120 6.95 9.55 22.26
C PHE A 120 5.66 8.73 22.15
N TYR A 121 5.81 7.43 21.89
CA TYR A 121 4.75 6.46 22.11
C TYR A 121 4.89 5.86 23.49
N LEU A 122 3.78 5.71 24.21
CA LEU A 122 3.72 4.86 25.37
C LEU A 122 3.53 3.41 24.89
N THR A 123 4.46 2.54 25.24
CA THR A 123 4.38 1.11 24.95
C THR A 123 4.23 0.30 26.23
N ASN A 124 3.92 -0.99 26.09
CA ASN A 124 3.93 -1.95 27.22
C ASN A 124 5.31 -2.08 27.91
N LYS A 125 6.39 -1.58 27.30
CA LYS A 125 7.76 -1.58 27.84
C LYS A 125 8.25 -0.18 28.26
N GLY A 126 7.36 0.82 28.28
CA GLY A 126 7.67 2.22 28.59
C GLY A 126 7.65 3.14 27.37
N TYR A 127 8.23 4.33 27.50
CA TYR A 127 8.24 5.32 26.43
C TYR A 127 9.26 4.97 25.34
N ARG A 128 8.83 5.03 24.08
CA ARG A 128 9.68 4.89 22.90
C ARG A 128 9.69 6.20 22.13
N VAL A 129 10.88 6.67 21.75
CA VAL A 129 11.03 7.83 20.85
C VAL A 129 10.30 7.54 19.54
N ALA A 130 9.46 8.49 19.15
CA ALA A 130 8.66 8.48 17.94
C ALA A 130 9.05 9.67 17.08
N ASN A 131 9.02 9.48 15.76
CA ASN A 131 9.03 10.60 14.84
C ASN A 131 7.63 11.21 14.74
N GLN A 132 7.55 12.44 14.24
CA GLN A 132 6.27 13.08 13.98
C GLN A 132 5.45 12.20 13.00
N GLU A 133 4.18 11.97 13.33
CA GLU A 133 3.29 11.05 12.61
C GLU A 133 3.14 11.40 11.12
N GLY A 134 3.35 12.67 10.78
CA GLY A 134 3.51 13.13 9.42
C GLY A 134 3.57 14.64 9.30
N PHE A 135 3.88 15.10 8.09
CA PHE A 135 4.00 16.51 7.75
C PHE A 135 2.93 16.90 6.74
N VAL A 136 2.20 17.98 7.00
CA VAL A 136 1.25 18.53 6.05
C VAL A 136 1.98 19.54 5.16
N VAL A 137 1.93 19.32 3.85
CA VAL A 137 2.43 20.24 2.84
C VAL A 137 1.24 20.84 2.12
N ALA A 138 1.13 22.16 2.15
CA ALA A 138 0.06 22.89 1.46
C ALA A 138 0.63 23.78 0.35
N ASP A 139 -0.17 24.03 -0.68
CA ASP A 139 0.12 25.11 -1.62
C ASP A 139 0.07 26.47 -0.92
N ARG A 140 0.58 27.51 -1.58
CA ARG A 140 0.65 28.86 -0.99
C ARG A 140 -0.72 29.46 -0.67
N PHE A 141 -1.79 28.93 -1.26
CA PHE A 141 -3.15 29.42 -1.10
C PHE A 141 -3.96 28.61 -0.07
N GLY A 142 -3.37 27.55 0.50
CA GLY A 142 -4.01 26.63 1.44
C GLY A 142 -5.11 25.77 0.81
N THR A 143 -5.30 25.82 -0.51
CA THR A 143 -6.39 25.13 -1.21
C THR A 143 -6.10 23.66 -1.46
N ASN A 144 -4.82 23.30 -1.58
CA ASN A 144 -4.38 21.93 -1.76
C ASN A 144 -3.42 21.56 -0.64
N ALA A 145 -3.76 20.52 0.14
CA ALA A 145 -2.91 20.01 1.22
C ALA A 145 -2.73 18.49 1.08
N VAL A 146 -1.49 18.03 1.27
CA VAL A 146 -1.13 16.60 1.27
C VAL A 146 -0.36 16.27 2.54
N LYS A 147 -0.73 15.17 3.20
CA LYS A 147 0.01 14.64 4.36
C LYS A 147 1.07 13.65 3.91
N LEU A 148 2.33 13.93 4.22
CA LEU A 148 3.46 13.02 4.07
C LEU A 148 3.61 12.20 5.34
N ILE A 149 3.44 10.89 5.23
CA ILE A 149 3.55 9.93 6.35
C ILE A 149 4.56 8.83 6.02
N ASP A 150 5.29 8.36 7.03
CA ASP A 150 5.93 7.04 6.99
C ASP A 150 4.83 6.01 7.24
N ARG A 151 4.60 5.14 6.24
CA ARG A 151 3.49 4.18 6.31
C ARG A 151 3.73 3.07 7.32
N LEU A 152 4.97 2.64 7.52
CA LEU A 152 5.27 1.55 8.46
C LEU A 152 5.13 2.04 9.88
N GLU A 153 5.71 3.21 10.18
CA GLU A 153 5.60 3.84 11.49
C GLU A 153 4.15 4.20 11.83
N PHE A 154 3.42 4.80 10.88
CA PHE A 154 1.99 5.08 11.03
C PHE A 154 1.18 3.81 11.29
N SER A 155 1.49 2.72 10.57
CA SER A 155 0.82 1.44 10.77
C SER A 155 1.14 0.85 12.15
N TYR A 156 2.40 0.91 12.58
CA TYR A 156 2.84 0.41 13.88
C TYR A 156 2.13 1.17 15.01
N SER A 157 2.12 2.50 14.97
CA SER A 157 1.46 3.31 16.01
C SER A 157 -0.04 3.07 16.12
N ASN A 158 -0.71 2.78 15.00
CA ASN A 158 -2.16 2.60 14.97
C ASN A 158 -2.63 1.16 15.20
N PHE A 159 -1.82 0.15 14.83
CA PHE A 159 -2.25 -1.24 14.78
C PHE A 159 -1.42 -2.20 15.64
N SER A 160 -0.23 -1.80 16.11
CA SER A 160 0.58 -2.64 16.99
C SER A 160 -0.12 -2.87 18.34
N PRO A 161 -0.13 -4.11 18.86
CA PRO A 161 -0.58 -4.38 20.22
C PRO A 161 0.40 -3.86 21.29
N GLU A 162 1.62 -3.49 20.90
CA GLU A 162 2.65 -2.99 21.83
C GLU A 162 2.41 -1.52 22.24
N VAL A 163 1.71 -0.75 21.40
CA VAL A 163 1.44 0.67 21.61
C VAL A 163 0.15 0.82 22.42
N ILE A 164 0.25 1.46 23.59
CA ILE A 164 -0.90 1.72 24.46
C ILE A 164 -1.68 2.90 23.87
N LYS A 165 -2.93 2.63 23.46
CA LYS A 165 -3.79 3.63 22.84
C LYS A 165 -4.55 4.39 23.90
N GLY A 166 -4.71 5.71 23.72
CA GLY A 166 -5.39 6.56 24.70
C GLY A 166 -6.86 6.21 25.00
N PHE A 167 -7.46 5.32 24.21
CA PHE A 167 -8.84 4.84 24.40
C PHE A 167 -8.92 3.42 24.98
N GLN A 168 -7.80 2.71 25.16
CA GLN A 168 -7.76 1.46 25.90
C GLN A 168 -7.66 1.83 27.40
N ARG A 169 -8.80 1.84 28.08
CA ARG A 169 -8.89 1.98 29.54
C ARG A 169 -8.94 0.60 30.18
#